data_AF-A0A8H4RGQ5-F1
#
_entry.id   AF-A0A8H4RGQ5-F1
#
_cell.length_a   1.000
_cell.length_b   1.000
_cell.length_c   1.000
_cell.angle_alpha   90.00
_cell.angle_beta   90.00
_cell.angle_gamma   90.00
#
_symmetry.space_group_name_H-M   'P 1'
#
loop_
_entity.id
_entity.type
_entity.pdbx_description
1 polymer ?
#
loop_
_entity_poly.entity_id
_entity_poly.type
_entity_poly.pdbx_seq_one_letter_code
_entity_poly.pdbx_strand_id
1 'polypeptide(L)'
;MDPPLSIESGRELVRLRVSSKAMSIAPPIFKAMLQLNIFEEGTALAAGGQATIPLPDDDLAAFKILLDIIHLRSRQVPRQVSLATMANIVLLIDKYQILETIELYVDLWAPQLKKSLPHSFTADLIPWLSIAWVLQMPVGF
;
A
#
# COMPACT_ATOMS: atom_id res chain seq x y z
N MET A 1 34.14 -32.11 7.32
CA MET A 1 33.24 -31.48 6.34
C MET A 1 31.95 -31.22 7.07
N ASP A 2 31.65 -29.95 7.36
CA ASP A 2 30.36 -29.60 7.93
C ASP A 2 29.28 -29.61 6.84
N PRO A 3 28.09 -30.17 7.09
CA PRO A 3 27.00 -30.16 6.11
C PRO A 3 26.48 -28.73 5.90
N PRO A 4 25.96 -28.41 4.70
CA PRO A 4 25.45 -27.08 4.42
C PRO A 4 24.22 -26.78 5.28
N LEU A 5 24.23 -25.59 5.88
CA LEU A 5 23.12 -25.07 6.68
C LEU A 5 22.09 -24.42 5.74
N SER A 6 20.89 -24.98 5.67
CA SER A 6 19.76 -24.37 4.96
C SER A 6 18.89 -23.64 5.99
N ILE A 7 19.01 -22.31 6.05
CA ILE A 7 18.09 -21.47 6.82
C ILE A 7 16.91 -21.15 5.91
N GLU A 8 15.83 -21.92 6.00
CA GLU A 8 14.56 -21.56 5.39
C GLU A 8 13.74 -20.74 6.39
N SER A 9 13.64 -19.43 6.15
CA SER A 9 12.68 -18.58 6.86
C SER A 9 11.29 -18.94 6.36
N GLY A 10 10.53 -19.68 7.18
CA GLY A 10 9.16 -20.15 6.89
C GLY A 10 8.11 -19.03 6.86
N ARG A 11 8.40 -17.89 6.24
CA ARG A 11 7.37 -16.90 5.92
C ARG A 11 6.57 -17.46 4.75
N GLU A 12 5.32 -17.83 5.01
CA GLU A 12 4.37 -18.26 3.99
C GLU A 12 4.29 -17.20 2.88
N LEU A 13 4.65 -17.61 1.66
CA LEU A 13 4.73 -16.68 0.53
C LEU A 13 3.31 -16.39 0.02
N VAL A 14 2.76 -15.25 0.44
CA VAL A 14 1.44 -14.80 -0.01
C VAL A 14 1.54 -14.22 -1.41
N ARG A 15 0.76 -14.78 -2.35
CA ARG A 15 0.63 -14.26 -3.71
C ARG A 15 -0.75 -13.67 -3.94
N LEU A 16 -0.78 -12.40 -4.33
CA LEU A 16 -1.99 -11.69 -4.72
C LEU A 16 -2.07 -11.66 -6.26
N ARG A 17 -3.10 -12.29 -6.83
CA ARG A 17 -3.35 -12.21 -8.27
C ARG A 17 -4.26 -11.02 -8.56
N VAL A 18 -3.78 -10.13 -9.42
CA VAL A 18 -4.46 -8.87 -9.75
C VAL A 18 -4.51 -8.63 -11.26
N SER A 19 -5.39 -7.74 -11.69
CA SER A 19 -5.50 -7.35 -13.09
C SER A 19 -4.42 -6.31 -13.41
N SER A 20 -3.50 -6.62 -14.32
CA SER A 20 -2.50 -5.66 -14.81
C SER A 20 -3.16 -4.40 -15.36
N LYS A 21 -4.30 -4.55 -16.05
CA LYS A 21 -5.09 -3.42 -16.57
C LYS A 21 -5.58 -2.49 -15.46
N ALA A 22 -6.09 -3.03 -14.36
CA ALA A 22 -6.53 -2.21 -13.21
C ALA A 22 -5.34 -1.50 -12.55
N MET A 23 -4.22 -2.22 -12.39
CA MET A 23 -2.98 -1.66 -11.82
C MET A 23 -2.42 -0.51 -12.67
N SER A 24 -2.53 -0.57 -14.00
CA SER A 24 -2.06 0.51 -14.89
C SER A 24 -2.96 1.75 -14.92
N ILE A 25 -4.17 1.69 -14.34
CA ILE A 25 -5.14 2.81 -14.37
C ILE A 25 -4.87 3.81 -13.25
N ALA A 26 -4.52 3.35 -12.05
CA ALA A 26 -4.61 4.18 -10.85
C ALA A 26 -3.28 4.83 -10.42
N PRO A 27 -2.11 4.15 -10.50
CA PRO A 27 -0.82 4.82 -10.23
C PRO A 27 0.13 4.87 -11.45
N PRO A 28 0.76 6.03 -11.74
CA PRO A 28 1.78 6.15 -12.79
C PRO A 28 2.94 5.16 -12.62
N ILE A 29 3.28 4.83 -11.37
CA ILE A 29 4.39 3.93 -11.05
C ILE A 29 4.12 2.48 -11.47
N PHE A 30 2.91 1.95 -11.27
CA PHE A 30 2.58 0.59 -11.74
C PHE A 30 2.44 0.56 -13.26
N LYS A 31 1.98 1.66 -13.88
CA LYS A 31 2.02 1.78 -15.33
C LYS A 31 3.46 1.72 -15.85
N ALA A 32 4.39 2.42 -15.21
CA ALA A 32 5.81 2.38 -15.57
C ALA A 32 6.44 1.00 -15.34
N MET A 33 6.18 0.36 -14.20
CA MET A 33 6.65 -1.00 -13.89
C MET A 33 6.18 -2.05 -14.91
N LEU A 34 4.95 -1.90 -15.40
CA LEU A 34 4.33 -2.85 -16.34
C LEU A 34 4.57 -2.47 -17.81
N GLN A 35 5.28 -1.38 -18.09
CA GLN A 35 5.65 -1.00 -19.45
C GLN A 35 6.75 -1.91 -20.01
N LEU A 36 6.52 -2.37 -21.24
CA LEU A 36 7.46 -3.23 -21.96
C LEU A 36 8.83 -2.54 -22.11
N ASN A 37 9.90 -3.30 -21.89
CA ASN A 37 11.29 -2.88 -22.04
C ASN A 37 11.77 -1.78 -21.06
N ILE A 38 11.01 -1.45 -20.03
CA ILE A 38 11.47 -0.53 -18.97
C ILE A 38 11.94 -1.32 -17.74
N PHE A 39 11.12 -2.25 -17.28
CA PHE A 39 11.43 -3.13 -16.15
C PHE A 39 11.25 -4.60 -16.53
N GLU A 40 11.80 -5.49 -15.70
CA GLU A 40 11.70 -6.94 -15.89
C GLU A 40 10.23 -7.39 -15.85
N GLU A 41 9.41 -6.76 -15.02
CA GLU A 41 7.99 -7.07 -14.87
C GLU A 41 7.20 -6.79 -16.14
N GLY A 42 7.44 -5.66 -16.82
CA GLY A 42 6.81 -5.35 -18.10
C GLY A 42 7.21 -6.34 -19.21
N THR A 43 8.48 -6.75 -19.22
CA THR A 43 8.99 -7.75 -20.16
C THR A 43 8.38 -9.13 -19.91
N ALA A 44 8.31 -9.56 -18.65
CA ALA A 44 7.68 -10.80 -18.24
C ALA A 44 6.18 -10.80 -18.57
N LEU A 45 5.48 -9.68 -18.32
CA LEU A 45 4.06 -9.54 -18.64
C LEU A 45 3.81 -9.70 -20.14
N ALA A 46 4.64 -9.10 -21.00
CA ALA A 46 4.49 -9.20 -22.45
C ALA A 46 4.83 -10.60 -22.99
N ALA A 47 5.84 -11.27 -22.43
CA ALA A 47 6.27 -12.59 -22.88
C ALA A 47 5.35 -13.73 -22.39
N GLY A 48 4.89 -13.66 -21.14
CA GLY A 48 4.20 -14.76 -20.47
C GLY A 48 2.77 -14.46 -20.03
N GLY A 49 2.26 -13.25 -20.26
CA GLY A 49 0.92 -12.82 -19.81
C GLY A 49 0.78 -12.63 -18.31
N GLN A 50 1.88 -12.73 -17.55
CA GLN A 50 1.92 -12.53 -16.10
C GLN A 50 3.25 -11.92 -15.66
N ALA A 51 3.23 -11.15 -14.58
CA ALA A 51 4.41 -10.63 -13.91
C ALA A 51 4.25 -10.77 -12.39
N THR A 52 5.35 -10.92 -11.68
CA THR A 52 5.38 -10.96 -10.21
C THR A 52 6.13 -9.74 -9.73
N ILE A 53 5.47 -8.90 -8.92
CA ILE A 53 6.08 -7.74 -8.28
C ILE A 53 6.32 -8.12 -6.81
N PRO A 54 7.59 -8.15 -6.34
CA PRO A 54 7.88 -8.40 -4.93
C PRO A 54 7.49 -7.19 -4.09
N LEU A 55 6.94 -7.44 -2.90
CA LEU A 55 6.53 -6.43 -1.92
C LEU A 55 7.25 -6.66 -0.59
N PRO A 56 8.58 -6.44 -0.51
CA PRO A 56 9.36 -6.82 0.67
C PRO A 56 9.07 -5.95 1.90
N ASP A 57 8.76 -4.68 1.68
CA ASP A 57 8.61 -3.65 2.72
C ASP A 57 7.16 -3.22 2.95
N ASP A 58 6.24 -3.67 2.09
CA ASP A 58 4.84 -3.22 2.14
C ASP A 58 4.02 -4.10 3.08
N ASP A 59 3.24 -3.45 3.94
CA ASP A 59 2.27 -4.15 4.78
C ASP A 59 1.20 -4.82 3.90
N LEU A 60 1.12 -6.15 3.97
CA LEU A 60 0.24 -6.96 3.13
C LEU A 60 -1.24 -6.57 3.30
N ALA A 61 -1.66 -6.25 4.53
CA ALA A 61 -3.05 -5.89 4.81
C ALA A 61 -3.41 -4.53 4.21
N ALA A 62 -2.58 -3.51 4.41
CA ALA A 62 -2.74 -2.20 3.78
C ALA A 62 -2.69 -2.29 2.25
N PHE A 63 -1.75 -3.07 1.70
CA PHE A 63 -1.63 -3.25 0.25
C PHE A 63 -2.87 -3.95 -0.33
N LYS A 64 -3.45 -4.91 0.39
CA LYS A 64 -4.72 -5.54 -0.01
C LYS A 64 -5.86 -4.52 -0.07
N ILE A 65 -5.97 -3.62 0.92
CA ILE A 65 -6.98 -2.55 0.91
C ILE A 65 -6.79 -1.67 -0.33
N LEU A 66 -5.55 -1.27 -0.61
CA LEU A 66 -5.21 -0.50 -1.80
C LEU A 66 -5.64 -1.23 -3.09
N LEU A 67 -5.36 -2.53 -3.20
CA LEU A 67 -5.77 -3.32 -4.35
C LEU A 67 -7.29 -3.41 -4.49
N ASP A 68 -8.03 -3.55 -3.39
CA ASP A 68 -9.49 -3.55 -3.41
C ASP A 68 -10.03 -2.20 -3.91
N ILE A 69 -9.40 -1.08 -3.55
CA ILE A 69 -9.74 0.27 -4.07
C ILE A 69 -9.44 0.36 -5.58
N ILE A 70 -8.22 0.02 -6.00
CA ILE A 70 -7.78 0.08 -7.41
C ILE A 70 -8.68 -0.77 -8.32
N HIS A 71 -9.17 -1.90 -7.81
CA HIS A 71 -10.07 -2.80 -8.55
C HIS A 71 -11.55 -2.46 -8.39
N LEU A 72 -11.90 -1.32 -7.80
CA LEU A 72 -13.27 -0.87 -7.57
C LEU A 72 -14.12 -1.87 -6.75
N ARG A 73 -13.48 -2.67 -5.89
CA ARG A 73 -14.14 -3.62 -5.00
C ARG A 73 -14.57 -2.93 -3.71
N SER A 74 -15.32 -1.83 -3.82
CA SER A 74 -15.68 -0.95 -2.69
C SER A 74 -16.35 -1.66 -1.52
N ARG A 75 -17.09 -2.76 -1.76
CA ARG A 75 -17.70 -3.60 -0.70
C ARG A 75 -16.67 -4.31 0.19
N GLN A 76 -15.45 -4.52 -0.30
CA GLN A 76 -14.35 -5.15 0.43
C GLN A 76 -13.48 -4.12 1.17
N VAL A 77 -13.66 -2.83 0.88
CA VAL A 77 -12.91 -1.75 1.52
C VAL A 77 -13.55 -1.47 2.89
N PRO A 78 -12.77 -1.49 3.98
CA PRO A 78 -13.32 -1.29 5.32
C PRO A 78 -13.86 0.13 5.51
N ARG A 79 -14.96 0.26 6.28
CA ARG A 79 -15.57 1.57 6.59
C ARG A 79 -14.80 2.35 7.66
N GLN A 80 -13.97 1.66 8.43
CA GLN A 80 -13.10 2.22 9.46
C GLN A 80 -11.78 1.45 9.41
N VAL A 81 -10.68 2.14 9.69
CA VAL A 81 -9.35 1.53 9.80
C VAL A 81 -8.73 1.93 11.13
N SER A 82 -7.81 1.11 11.63
CA SER A 82 -7.02 1.47 12.82
C SER A 82 -5.98 2.54 12.48
N LEU A 83 -5.44 3.23 13.50
CA LEU A 83 -4.33 4.18 13.32
C LEU A 83 -3.12 3.52 12.64
N ALA A 84 -2.77 2.29 13.05
CA ALA A 84 -1.67 1.53 12.47
C ALA A 84 -1.93 1.20 10.98
N THR A 85 -3.14 0.77 10.63
CA THR A 85 -3.52 0.50 9.24
C THR A 85 -3.49 1.79 8.41
N MET A 86 -3.99 2.90 8.94
CA MET A 86 -3.93 4.20 8.27
C MET A 86 -2.49 4.65 8.03
N ALA A 87 -1.61 4.48 9.02
CA ALA A 87 -0.18 4.76 8.90
C ALA A 87 0.46 3.95 7.77
N ASN A 88 0.20 2.65 7.71
CA ASN A 88 0.68 1.81 6.61
C ASN A 88 0.12 2.25 5.25
N ILE A 89 -1.17 2.61 5.19
CA ILE A 89 -1.79 3.12 3.95
C ILE A 89 -1.12 4.41 3.50
N VAL A 90 -0.85 5.38 4.39
CA VAL A 90 -0.19 6.64 3.99
C VAL A 90 1.26 6.41 3.54
N LEU A 91 1.96 5.40 4.07
CA LEU A 91 3.27 5.01 3.52
C LEU A 91 3.13 4.49 2.08
N LEU A 92 2.10 3.69 1.78
CA LEU A 92 1.82 3.28 0.40
C LEU A 92 1.40 4.47 -0.48
N ILE A 93 0.66 5.44 0.06
CA ILE A 93 0.30 6.67 -0.66
C ILE A 93 1.56 7.38 -1.13
N ASP A 94 2.49 7.63 -0.21
CA ASP A 94 3.73 8.35 -0.47
C ASP A 94 4.63 7.57 -1.43
N LYS A 95 4.82 6.26 -1.18
CA LYS A 95 5.65 5.37 -1.99
C LYS A 95 5.15 5.24 -3.43
N TYR A 96 3.85 5.05 -3.62
CA TYR A 96 3.27 4.78 -4.94
C TYR A 96 2.66 6.02 -5.62
N GLN A 97 2.61 7.15 -4.93
CA GLN A 97 2.05 8.42 -5.40
C GLN A 97 0.60 8.28 -5.89
N ILE A 98 -0.28 7.83 -4.99
CA ILE A 98 -1.64 7.36 -5.30
C ILE A 98 -2.76 8.07 -4.52
N LEU A 99 -2.45 9.22 -3.90
CA LEU A 99 -3.40 9.91 -3.03
C LEU A 99 -4.75 10.12 -3.73
N GLU A 100 -4.76 10.61 -4.97
CA GLU A 100 -5.97 10.85 -5.76
C GLU A 100 -6.85 9.60 -5.93
N THR A 101 -6.25 8.41 -6.08
CA THR A 101 -7.01 7.16 -6.23
C THR A 101 -7.76 6.79 -4.95
N ILE A 102 -7.21 7.15 -3.79
CA ILE A 102 -7.71 6.70 -2.49
C ILE A 102 -8.28 7.80 -1.62
N GLU A 103 -8.26 9.06 -2.09
CA GLU A 103 -8.66 10.27 -1.38
C GLU A 103 -10.04 10.14 -0.74
N LEU A 104 -11.02 9.60 -1.49
CA LEU A 104 -12.37 9.36 -0.98
C LEU A 104 -12.40 8.52 0.31
N TYR A 105 -11.51 7.52 0.42
CA TYR A 105 -11.43 6.65 1.58
C TYR A 105 -10.61 7.29 2.71
N VAL A 106 -9.58 8.06 2.37
CA VAL A 106 -8.85 8.89 3.33
C VAL A 106 -9.81 9.86 4.03
N ASP A 107 -10.65 10.56 3.27
CA ASP A 107 -11.67 11.48 3.81
C ASP A 107 -12.72 10.78 4.67
N LEU A 108 -13.01 9.51 4.36
CA LEU A 108 -13.90 8.69 5.17
C LEU A 108 -13.26 8.30 6.51
N TRP A 109 -11.98 7.94 6.52
CA TRP A 109 -11.30 7.38 7.69
C TRP A 109 -10.69 8.43 8.62
N ALA A 110 -10.05 9.47 8.06
CA ALA A 110 -9.29 10.45 8.83
C ALA A 110 -10.12 11.14 9.94
N PRO A 111 -11.37 11.59 9.71
CA PRO A 111 -12.17 12.20 10.78
C PRO A 111 -12.46 11.28 11.96
N GLN A 112 -12.54 9.97 11.73
CA GLN A 112 -12.81 8.99 12.78
C GLN A 112 -11.57 8.78 13.66
N LEU A 113 -10.39 8.78 13.04
CA LEU A 113 -9.11 8.65 13.73
C LEU A 113 -8.78 9.91 14.54
N LYS A 114 -9.13 11.11 14.07
CA LYS A 114 -8.85 12.37 14.78
C LYS A 114 -9.33 12.39 16.23
N LYS A 115 -10.35 11.58 16.58
CA LYS A 115 -10.85 11.41 17.95
C LYS A 115 -9.82 10.83 18.92
N SER A 116 -8.80 10.14 18.41
CA SER A 116 -7.72 9.52 19.18
C SER A 116 -6.38 10.24 18.99
N LEU A 117 -6.40 11.53 18.66
CA LEU A 117 -5.17 12.32 18.51
C LEU A 117 -4.49 12.47 19.87
N PRO A 118 -3.21 12.11 20.02
CA PRO A 118 -2.55 12.12 21.30
C PRO A 118 -2.28 13.54 21.80
N HIS A 119 -2.63 13.82 23.06
CA HIS A 119 -2.34 15.08 23.74
C HIS A 119 -0.96 15.10 24.43
N SER A 120 -0.19 14.02 24.30
CA SER A 120 1.14 13.87 24.88
C SER A 120 2.04 13.04 23.95
N PHE A 121 3.35 13.12 24.16
CA PHE A 121 4.33 12.33 23.40
C PHE A 121 4.17 10.84 23.73
N THR A 122 3.46 10.12 22.86
CA THR A 122 3.17 8.68 22.96
C THR A 122 3.70 7.94 21.73
N ALA A 123 3.71 6.61 21.77
CA ALA A 123 4.10 5.78 20.61
C ALA A 123 3.24 6.06 19.36
N ASP A 124 2.02 6.54 19.55
CA ASP A 124 1.09 6.88 18.48
C ASP A 124 1.45 8.18 17.74
N LEU A 125 2.39 8.97 18.28
CA LEU A 125 2.80 10.22 17.65
C LEU A 125 3.47 10.01 16.29
N ILE A 126 4.29 8.96 16.14
CA ILE A 126 4.97 8.67 14.87
C ILE A 126 3.96 8.35 13.76
N PRO A 127 3.00 7.42 13.94
CA PRO A 127 1.89 7.22 13.01
C PRO A 127 1.17 8.52 12.63
N TRP A 128 0.87 9.38 13.61
CA TRP A 128 0.19 10.65 13.36
C TRP A 128 1.02 11.64 12.56
N LEU A 129 2.33 11.71 12.80
CA LEU A 129 3.24 12.55 12.02
C LEU A 129 3.30 12.10 10.56
N SER A 130 3.36 10.78 10.31
CA SER A 130 3.31 10.24 8.95
C SER A 130 2.01 10.60 8.24
N ILE A 131 0.88 10.47 8.93
CA ILE A 131 -0.44 10.84 8.38
C ILE A 131 -0.52 12.33 8.08
N ALA A 132 -0.13 13.19 9.02
CA ALA A 132 -0.18 14.63 8.85
C ALA A 132 0.73 15.11 7.71
N TRP A 133 1.92 14.53 7.59
CA TRP A 133 2.88 14.83 6.53
C TRP A 133 2.35 14.43 5.14
N VAL A 134 1.93 13.18 4.98
CA VAL A 134 1.51 12.68 3.65
C VAL A 134 0.21 13.32 3.19
N LEU A 135 -0.75 13.51 4.10
CA LEU A 135 -2.05 14.10 3.78
C LEU A 135 -2.05 15.62 3.76
N GLN A 136 -0.91 16.26 4.04
CA GLN A 136 -0.79 17.72 4.12
C GLN A 136 -1.89 18.33 4.99
N MET A 137 -2.12 17.74 6.18
CA MET A 137 -3.18 18.19 7.07
C MET A 137 -2.99 19.67 7.41
N PRO A 138 -4.02 20.52 7.27
CA PRO A 138 -3.90 21.96 7.53
C PRO A 138 -3.36 22.28 8.93
N VAL A 139 -2.48 23.28 8.98
CA VAL A 139 -1.87 23.78 10.22
C VAL A 139 -2.92 24.63 10.96
N GLY A 140 -3.57 24.08 11.98
CA GLY A 140 -4.57 24.80 12.77
C GLY A 140 -5.89 24.04 12.96
N PHE A 141 -5.80 22.75 13.25
CA PHE A 141 -6.92 21.95 13.75
C PHE A 141 -6.84 21.77 15.26
#